data_AF-A0A7G5LZC7-F1
#
_entry.id   AF-A0A7G5LZC7-F1
#
_cell.length_a   1.000
_cell.length_b   1.000
_cell.length_c   1.000
_cell.angle_alpha   90.00
_cell.angle_beta   90.00
_cell.angle_gamma   90.00
#
_symmetry.space_group_name_H-M   'P 1'
#
loop_
_entity.id
_entity.type
_entity.pdbx_description
1 polymer ?
#
loop_
_entity_poly.entity_id
_entity_poly.type
_entity_poly.pdbx_seq_one_letter_code
_entity_poly.pdbx_strand_id
1 'polypeptide(L)'
;MFDIIDGVPLHPLFLHVPIVLIPLTTLLTLAFLVPRWRWALRWPLAIVAVAAAAGTYATVQSGEELKARIGASGEIGAAIDLHQTWGDRLLYAAIVLAVLAVIAAIVVTRTAGTAATVVAVLLAVAGVTAGWITYETGDRGSRAVWCATTVSSDGGSLEECLRT
;
A
#
# COMPACT_ATOMS: atom_id res chain seq x y z
N MET A 1 -8.57 -17.54 7.77
CA MET A 1 -8.16 -18.17 6.47
C MET A 1 -6.85 -17.55 5.99
N PHE A 2 -6.49 -16.38 6.52
CA PHE A 2 -5.32 -15.60 6.13
C PHE A 2 -4.18 -15.75 7.14
N ASP A 3 -3.95 -16.97 7.60
CA ASP A 3 -3.27 -17.16 8.87
C ASP A 3 -1.83 -17.64 8.68
N ILE A 4 -1.70 -18.89 8.26
CA ILE A 4 -0.42 -19.61 8.16
C ILE A 4 -0.44 -20.43 6.88
N ILE A 5 0.66 -20.37 6.13
CA ILE A 5 1.04 -21.37 5.13
C ILE A 5 2.41 -21.89 5.51
N ASP A 6 2.58 -23.22 5.52
CA ASP A 6 3.85 -23.90 5.81
C ASP A 6 4.54 -23.45 7.12
N GLY A 7 3.75 -23.07 8.13
CA GLY A 7 4.24 -22.65 9.45
C GLY A 7 4.66 -21.18 9.56
N VAL A 8 4.51 -20.37 8.49
CA VAL A 8 4.87 -18.95 8.47
C VAL A 8 3.62 -18.07 8.38
N PRO A 9 3.56 -16.92 9.09
CA PRO A 9 2.46 -15.97 8.95
C PRO A 9 2.29 -15.53 7.50
N LEU A 10 1.05 -15.45 7.03
CA LEU A 10 0.76 -15.04 5.65
C LEU A 10 1.01 -13.56 5.38
N HIS A 11 1.00 -12.72 6.41
CA HIS A 11 1.17 -11.27 6.27
C HIS A 11 2.49 -10.88 5.56
N PRO A 12 3.67 -11.38 5.98
CA PRO A 12 4.93 -11.25 5.24
C PRO A 12 4.88 -11.71 3.79
N LEU A 13 4.09 -12.73 3.46
CA LEU A 13 3.99 -13.21 2.09
C LEU A 13 3.14 -12.25 1.24
N PHE A 14 1.95 -11.91 1.72
CA PHE A 14 1.03 -11.04 0.98
C PHE A 14 1.57 -9.62 0.80
N LEU A 15 2.36 -9.08 1.74
CA LEU A 15 2.89 -7.71 1.65
C LEU A 15 3.81 -7.49 0.45
N HIS A 16 4.39 -8.55 -0.12
CA HIS A 16 5.18 -8.45 -1.36
C HIS A 16 4.34 -7.91 -2.53
N VAL A 17 3.03 -8.13 -2.51
CA VAL A 17 2.12 -7.63 -3.54
C VAL A 17 1.97 -6.11 -3.47
N PRO A 18 1.47 -5.48 -2.39
CA PRO A 18 1.33 -4.03 -2.33
C PRO A 18 2.67 -3.30 -2.40
N ILE A 19 3.75 -3.82 -1.79
CA ILE A 19 5.04 -3.14 -1.80
C ILE A 19 5.66 -3.05 -3.20
N VAL A 20 5.30 -3.96 -4.12
CA VAL A 20 5.74 -3.91 -5.52
C VAL A 20 4.71 -3.18 -6.39
N LEU A 21 3.44 -3.55 -6.28
CA LEU A 21 2.41 -3.09 -7.21
C LEU A 21 1.99 -1.63 -6.98
N ILE A 22 2.00 -1.11 -5.74
CA ILE A 22 1.63 0.29 -5.51
C ILE A 22 2.68 1.27 -6.05
N PRO A 23 3.99 1.07 -5.82
CA PRO A 23 5.01 1.88 -6.50
C PRO A 23 4.94 1.76 -8.03
N LEU A 24 4.72 0.56 -8.57
CA LEU A 24 4.53 0.38 -10.01
C LEU A 24 3.30 1.15 -10.52
N THR A 25 2.17 1.07 -9.82
CA THR A 25 0.94 1.82 -10.14
C THR A 25 1.22 3.33 -10.12
N THR A 26 1.97 3.81 -9.12
CA THR A 26 2.38 5.22 -9.02
C THR A 26 3.12 5.65 -10.28
N LEU A 27 4.13 4.90 -10.72
CA LEU A 27 4.86 5.18 -11.96
C LEU A 27 3.96 5.16 -13.19
N LEU A 28 3.03 4.19 -13.27
CA LEU A 28 2.06 4.11 -14.36
C LEU A 28 1.11 5.32 -14.39
N THR A 29 0.66 5.83 -13.23
CA THR A 29 -0.18 7.04 -13.17
C THR A 29 0.58 8.28 -13.65
N LEU A 30 1.87 8.41 -13.32
CA LEU A 30 2.72 9.48 -13.82
C LEU A 30 2.94 9.38 -15.33
N ALA A 31 3.21 8.17 -15.83
CA ALA A 31 3.30 7.91 -17.27
C ALA A 31 1.97 8.23 -18.00
N PHE A 32 0.84 8.05 -17.33
CA PHE A 32 -0.49 8.36 -17.86
C PHE A 32 -0.73 9.86 -18.12
N LEU A 33 0.09 10.75 -17.55
CA LEU A 33 0.05 12.19 -17.84
C LEU A 33 0.37 12.46 -19.32
N VAL A 34 1.20 11.63 -19.94
CA VAL A 34 1.65 11.76 -21.33
C VAL A 34 0.52 11.33 -22.29
N PRO A 35 -0.11 12.25 -23.07
CA PRO A 35 -1.32 11.94 -23.84
C PRO A 35 -1.18 10.78 -24.82
N ARG A 36 -0.04 10.67 -25.52
CA ARG A 36 0.26 9.59 -26.46
C ARG A 36 0.36 8.20 -25.84
N TRP A 37 0.59 8.10 -24.52
CA TRP A 37 0.73 6.82 -23.82
C TRP A 37 -0.58 6.31 -23.22
N ARG A 38 -1.56 7.20 -23.00
CA ARG A 38 -2.82 6.88 -22.31
C ARG A 38 -3.53 5.67 -22.89
N TRP A 39 -3.66 5.60 -24.21
CA TRP A 39 -4.35 4.50 -24.88
C TRP A 39 -3.73 3.13 -24.60
N ALA A 40 -2.39 3.05 -24.62
CA ALA A 40 -1.66 1.81 -24.36
C ALA A 40 -1.64 1.44 -22.87
N LEU A 41 -1.55 2.45 -21.99
CA LEU A 41 -1.42 2.24 -20.55
C LEU A 41 -2.75 2.03 -19.81
N ARG A 42 -3.90 2.33 -20.43
CA ARG A 42 -5.21 2.35 -19.75
C ARG A 42 -5.57 1.03 -19.08
N TRP A 43 -5.38 -0.10 -19.78
CA TRP A 43 -5.66 -1.43 -19.23
C TRP A 43 -4.56 -1.92 -18.30
N PRO A 44 -3.25 -1.83 -18.65
CA PRO A 44 -2.18 -2.16 -17.73
C PRO A 44 -2.30 -1.45 -16.37
N LEU A 45 -2.55 -0.13 -16.38
CA LEU A 45 -2.74 0.65 -15.15
C LEU A 45 -3.93 0.14 -14.33
N ALA A 46 -5.09 -0.08 -14.96
CA ALA A 46 -6.27 -0.58 -14.26
C ALA A 46 -6.06 -1.98 -13.65
N ILE A 47 -5.45 -2.90 -14.41
CA ILE A 47 -5.19 -4.27 -13.94
C ILE A 47 -4.23 -4.25 -12.75
N VAL A 48 -3.13 -3.50 -12.86
CA VAL A 48 -2.13 -3.41 -11.78
C VAL A 48 -2.74 -2.74 -10.55
N ALA A 49 -3.54 -1.68 -10.71
CA ALA A 49 -4.19 -0.99 -9.59
C ALA A 49 -5.21 -1.90 -8.86
N VAL A 50 -6.01 -2.67 -9.60
CA VAL A 50 -6.95 -3.65 -9.02
C VAL A 50 -6.21 -4.75 -8.28
N ALA A 51 -5.15 -5.30 -8.89
CA ALA A 51 -4.31 -6.31 -8.25
C ALA A 51 -3.63 -5.76 -6.97
N ALA A 52 -3.17 -4.51 -6.99
CA ALA A 52 -2.61 -3.84 -5.82
C ALA A 52 -3.65 -3.70 -4.70
N ALA A 53 -4.88 -3.28 -5.01
CA ALA A 53 -5.96 -3.19 -4.02
C ALA A 53 -6.31 -4.55 -3.42
N ALA A 54 -6.45 -5.59 -4.24
CA ALA A 54 -6.71 -6.95 -3.77
C ALA A 54 -5.57 -7.50 -2.90
N GLY A 55 -4.32 -7.28 -3.29
CA GLY A 55 -3.15 -7.67 -2.50
C GLY A 55 -3.06 -6.90 -1.17
N THR A 56 -3.39 -5.62 -1.18
CA THR A 56 -3.45 -4.79 0.04
C THR A 56 -4.53 -5.33 0.99
N TYR A 57 -5.72 -5.67 0.47
CA TYR A 57 -6.79 -6.27 1.26
C TYR A 57 -6.33 -7.58 1.93
N ALA A 58 -5.74 -8.50 1.16
CA ALA A 58 -5.22 -9.76 1.71
C ALA A 58 -4.12 -9.52 2.77
N THR A 59 -3.28 -8.50 2.57
CA THR A 59 -2.23 -8.11 3.53
C THR A 59 -2.81 -7.57 4.83
N VAL A 60 -3.85 -6.72 4.77
CA VAL A 60 -4.53 -6.20 5.96
C VAL A 60 -5.20 -7.33 6.73
N GLN A 61 -5.96 -8.19 6.06
CA GLN A 61 -6.67 -9.31 6.69
C GLN A 61 -5.71 -10.30 7.37
N SER A 62 -4.62 -10.67 6.70
CA SER A 62 -3.58 -11.51 7.33
C SER A 62 -2.84 -10.80 8.47
N GLY A 63 -2.69 -9.48 8.40
CA GLY A 63 -2.07 -8.67 9.45
C GLY A 63 -2.91 -8.62 10.73
N GLU A 64 -4.23 -8.53 10.61
CA GLU A 64 -5.16 -8.60 11.75
C GLU A 64 -5.10 -9.96 12.45
N GLU A 65 -5.10 -11.06 11.67
CA GLU A 65 -4.94 -12.42 12.22
C GLU A 65 -3.58 -12.55 12.95
N LEU A 66 -2.48 -12.05 12.36
CA LEU A 66 -1.16 -12.05 12.99
C LEU A 66 -1.11 -11.21 14.28
N LYS A 67 -1.68 -10.01 14.29
CA LYS A 67 -1.74 -9.14 15.47
C LYS A 67 -2.45 -9.85 16.63
N ALA A 68 -3.59 -10.48 16.36
CA ALA A 68 -4.35 -11.21 17.38
C ALA A 68 -3.53 -12.38 17.98
N ARG A 69 -2.69 -13.04 17.17
CA ARG A 69 -1.80 -14.12 17.64
C ARG A 69 -0.63 -13.63 18.47
N ILE A 70 0.01 -12.54 18.04
CA ILE A 70 1.14 -11.97 18.78
C ILE A 70 0.68 -11.48 20.16
N GLY A 71 -0.52 -10.87 20.24
CA GLY A 71 -1.08 -10.40 21.51
C GLY A 71 -0.19 -9.35 22.20
N ALA A 72 0.58 -8.57 21.42
CA ALA A 72 1.47 -7.55 21.93
C ALA A 72 0.71 -6.45 22.69
N SER A 73 1.34 -5.91 23.72
CA SER A 73 0.81 -4.82 24.53
C SER A 73 1.90 -3.77 24.80
N GLY A 74 1.54 -2.69 25.50
CA GLY A 74 2.45 -1.57 25.76
C GLY A 74 2.87 -0.84 24.48
N GLU A 75 4.09 -0.32 24.46
CA GLU A 75 4.62 0.48 23.34
C GLU A 75 4.72 -0.31 22.03
N ILE A 76 5.08 -1.60 22.08
CA ILE A 76 5.10 -2.46 20.88
C ILE A 76 3.69 -2.68 20.32
N GLY A 77 2.72 -2.94 21.20
CA GLY A 77 1.30 -3.04 20.79
C GLY A 77 0.84 -1.76 20.09
N ALA A 78 1.15 -0.60 20.66
CA ALA A 78 0.83 0.70 20.06
C ALA A 78 1.52 0.94 18.71
N ALA A 79 2.78 0.50 18.55
CA ALA A 79 3.49 0.58 17.28
C ALA A 79 2.84 -0.30 16.19
N ILE A 80 2.41 -1.52 16.56
CA ILE A 80 1.67 -2.43 15.66
C ILE A 80 0.30 -1.83 15.29
N ASP A 81 -0.43 -1.27 16.26
CA ASP A 81 -1.71 -0.58 16.01
C ASP A 81 -1.55 0.60 15.05
N LEU A 82 -0.46 1.35 15.20
CA LEU A 82 -0.15 2.45 14.31
C LEU A 82 0.17 1.95 12.90
N HIS A 83 0.98 0.90 12.75
CA HIS A 83 1.22 0.27 11.44
C HIS A 83 -0.10 -0.21 10.81
N GLN A 84 -0.97 -0.88 11.57
CA GLN A 84 -2.28 -1.33 11.09
C GLN A 84 -3.12 -0.15 10.61
N THR A 85 -3.22 0.93 11.39
CA THR A 85 -3.98 2.14 11.03
C THR A 85 -3.54 2.71 9.68
N TRP A 86 -2.24 2.70 9.40
CA TRP A 86 -1.70 3.13 8.11
C TRP A 86 -1.92 2.10 7.00
N GLY A 87 -1.90 0.80 7.32
CA GLY A 87 -2.34 -0.27 6.42
C GLY A 87 -3.80 -0.11 5.96
N ASP A 88 -4.70 0.25 6.87
CA ASP A 88 -6.11 0.50 6.55
C ASP A 88 -6.27 1.72 5.64
N ARG A 89 -5.53 2.81 5.93
CA ARG A 89 -5.47 3.99 5.05
C ARG A 89 -4.96 3.62 3.66
N LEU A 90 -3.95 2.77 3.58
CA LEU A 90 -3.41 2.29 2.31
C LEU A 90 -4.44 1.49 1.53
N LEU A 91 -5.20 0.62 2.21
CA LEU A 91 -6.28 -0.14 1.58
C LEU A 91 -7.33 0.78 0.96
N TYR A 92 -7.80 1.79 1.71
CA TYR A 92 -8.76 2.76 1.17
C TYR A 92 -8.18 3.54 -0.02
N ALA A 93 -6.93 3.99 0.08
CA ALA A 93 -6.25 4.69 -1.01
C ALA A 93 -6.10 3.80 -2.26
N ALA A 94 -5.74 2.52 -2.09
CA ALA A 94 -5.60 1.56 -3.17
C ALA A 94 -6.94 1.27 -3.85
N ILE A 95 -8.03 1.14 -3.09
CA ILE A 95 -9.39 0.98 -3.63
C ILE A 95 -9.79 2.20 -4.46
N VAL A 96 -9.60 3.41 -3.93
CA VAL A 96 -9.90 4.66 -4.66
C VAL A 96 -9.08 4.73 -5.95
N LEU A 97 -7.79 4.43 -5.89
CA LEU A 97 -6.91 4.42 -7.05
C LEU A 97 -7.35 3.38 -8.09
N ALA A 98 -7.74 2.17 -7.67
CA ALA A 98 -8.25 1.13 -8.56
C ALA A 98 -9.55 1.57 -9.27
N VAL A 99 -10.49 2.17 -8.53
CA VAL A 99 -11.74 2.71 -9.11
C VAL A 99 -11.45 3.79 -10.14
N LEU A 100 -10.60 4.76 -9.80
CA LEU A 100 -10.20 5.82 -10.73
C LEU A 100 -9.51 5.26 -11.98
N ALA A 101 -8.65 4.24 -11.82
CA ALA A 101 -7.93 3.62 -12.92
C ALA A 101 -8.88 2.85 -13.86
N VAL A 102 -9.88 2.15 -13.32
CA VAL A 102 -10.92 1.47 -14.12
C VAL A 102 -11.79 2.49 -14.87
N ILE A 103 -12.22 3.56 -14.20
CA ILE A 103 -12.98 4.64 -14.85
C ILE A 103 -12.15 5.24 -15.99
N ALA A 104 -10.87 5.53 -15.76
CA ALA A 104 -9.97 6.02 -16.79
C ALA A 104 -9.82 5.01 -17.94
N ALA A 105 -9.73 3.71 -17.65
CA ALA A 105 -9.63 2.68 -18.66
C ALA A 105 -10.83 2.61 -19.61
N ILE A 106 -12.01 2.92 -19.09
CA ILE A 106 -13.28 2.92 -19.84
C ILE A 106 -13.46 4.25 -20.60
N VAL A 107 -13.23 5.38 -19.93
CA VAL A 107 -13.54 6.72 -20.45
C VAL A 107 -12.47 7.26 -21.40
N VAL A 108 -11.21 6.82 -21.27
CA VAL A 108 -10.14 7.27 -22.17
C VAL A 108 -10.33 6.67 -23.56
N THR A 109 -10.88 7.50 -24.44
CA THR A 109 -10.96 7.29 -25.88
C THR A 109 -9.67 7.75 -26.57
N ARG A 110 -9.51 7.46 -27.87
CA ARG A 110 -8.38 7.96 -28.67
C ARG A 110 -8.35 9.49 -28.83
N THR A 111 -9.41 10.19 -28.43
CA THR A 111 -9.53 11.64 -28.56
C THR A 111 -9.08 12.33 -27.26
N ALA A 112 -8.01 13.12 -27.35
CA ALA A 112 -7.51 13.91 -26.24
C ALA A 112 -8.44 15.13 -26.01
N GLY A 113 -8.99 15.23 -24.81
CA GLY A 113 -9.81 16.38 -24.38
C GLY A 113 -9.56 16.73 -22.92
N THR A 114 -10.07 17.88 -22.47
CA THR A 114 -9.89 18.41 -21.11
C THR A 114 -10.25 17.39 -20.03
N ALA A 115 -11.34 16.64 -20.20
CA ALA A 115 -11.77 15.60 -19.26
C ALA A 115 -10.70 14.50 -19.07
N ALA A 116 -10.07 14.04 -20.15
CA ALA A 116 -9.01 13.03 -20.06
C ALA A 116 -7.76 13.54 -19.33
N THR A 117 -7.46 14.84 -19.46
CA THR A 117 -6.37 15.47 -18.72
C THR A 117 -6.70 15.60 -17.23
N VAL A 118 -7.93 16.00 -16.88
CA VAL A 118 -8.39 16.04 -15.48
C VAL A 118 -8.28 14.66 -14.84
N VAL A 119 -8.77 13.61 -15.51
CA VAL A 119 -8.66 12.22 -15.03
C VAL A 119 -7.20 11.81 -14.84
N ALA A 120 -6.31 12.14 -15.79
CA ALA A 120 -4.88 11.82 -15.67
C ALA A 120 -4.21 12.51 -14.47
N VAL A 121 -4.56 13.77 -14.21
CA VAL A 121 -4.05 14.52 -13.04
C VAL A 121 -4.58 13.92 -11.74
N LEU A 122 -5.87 13.60 -11.67
CA LEU A 122 -6.47 12.95 -10.49
C LEU A 122 -5.80 11.60 -10.20
N LEU A 123 -5.54 10.79 -11.24
CA LEU A 123 -4.80 9.54 -11.12
C LEU A 123 -3.39 9.75 -10.59
N ALA A 124 -2.65 10.74 -11.11
CA ALA A 124 -1.30 11.03 -10.66
C ALA A 124 -1.27 11.44 -9.18
N VAL A 125 -2.20 12.31 -8.75
CA VAL A 125 -2.32 12.72 -7.34
C VAL A 125 -2.67 11.53 -6.45
N ALA A 126 -3.66 10.72 -6.84
CA ALA A 126 -4.05 9.53 -6.10
C ALA A 126 -2.92 8.49 -6.02
N GLY A 127 -2.20 8.27 -7.12
CA GLY A 127 -1.05 7.37 -7.20
C GLY A 127 0.09 7.81 -6.29
N VAL A 128 0.50 9.08 -6.35
CA VAL A 128 1.55 9.62 -5.47
C VAL A 128 1.13 9.55 -4.00
N THR A 129 -0.14 9.86 -3.70
CA THR A 129 -0.67 9.75 -2.33
C THR A 129 -0.61 8.31 -1.82
N ALA A 130 -1.04 7.33 -2.64
CA ALA A 130 -0.95 5.92 -2.29
C ALA A 130 0.51 5.48 -2.12
N GLY A 131 1.42 5.92 -2.98
CA GLY A 131 2.86 5.66 -2.86
C GLY A 131 3.46 6.21 -1.56
N TRP A 132 3.09 7.44 -1.16
CA TRP A 132 3.51 8.01 0.11
C TRP A 132 2.93 7.24 1.31
N ILE A 133 1.64 6.89 1.28
CA ILE A 133 1.04 6.06 2.33
C ILE A 133 1.73 4.68 2.43
N THR A 134 2.11 4.06 1.31
CA THR A 134 2.90 2.82 1.31
C THR A 134 4.22 2.98 2.06
N TYR A 135 4.94 4.07 1.80
CA TYR A 135 6.18 4.38 2.54
C TYR A 135 5.91 4.53 4.04
N GLU A 136 4.91 5.32 4.41
CA GLU A 136 4.53 5.57 5.80
C GLU A 136 4.10 4.27 6.53
N THR A 137 3.34 3.40 5.86
CA THR A 137 2.96 2.07 6.38
C THR A 137 4.20 1.19 6.59
N GLY A 138 5.12 1.19 5.61
CA GLY A 138 6.35 0.40 5.64
C GLY A 138 7.33 0.85 6.73
N ASP A 139 7.57 2.16 6.87
CA ASP A 139 8.41 2.74 7.91
C ASP A 139 7.95 2.33 9.31
N ARG A 140 6.65 2.50 9.59
CA ARG A 140 6.06 2.12 10.88
C ARG A 140 6.09 0.62 11.14
N GLY A 141 5.85 -0.18 10.11
CA GLY A 141 5.98 -1.64 10.20
C GLY A 141 7.42 -2.05 10.53
N SER A 142 8.40 -1.42 9.88
CA SER A 142 9.82 -1.67 10.13
C SER A 142 10.20 -1.30 11.56
N ARG A 143 9.75 -0.15 12.09
CA ARG A 143 9.99 0.27 13.47
C ARG A 143 9.41 -0.71 14.48
N ALA A 144 8.19 -1.19 14.25
CA ALA A 144 7.54 -2.15 15.13
C ALA A 144 8.34 -3.47 15.26
N VAL A 145 9.04 -3.89 14.21
CA VAL A 145 9.89 -5.09 14.20
C VAL A 145 11.29 -4.82 14.74
N TRP A 146 11.96 -3.79 14.22
CA TRP A 146 13.38 -3.57 14.47
C TRP A 146 13.66 -2.92 15.82
N CYS A 147 12.84 -1.96 16.27
CA CYS A 147 13.02 -1.36 17.59
C CYS A 147 12.85 -2.39 18.72
N ALA A 148 11.90 -3.32 18.57
CA ALA A 148 11.73 -4.43 19.51
C ALA A 148 12.99 -5.31 19.61
N THR A 149 13.62 -5.56 18.47
CA THR A 149 14.81 -6.41 18.37
C THR A 149 16.03 -5.70 18.98
N THR A 150 16.26 -4.42 18.67
CA THR A 150 17.40 -3.63 19.18
C THR A 150 17.35 -3.48 20.70
N VAL A 151 16.17 -3.19 21.27
CA VAL A 151 15.99 -3.10 22.74
C VAL A 151 16.33 -4.42 23.42
N SER A 152 15.93 -5.54 22.81
CA SER A 152 16.22 -6.88 23.32
C SER A 152 17.71 -7.25 23.27
N SER A 153 18.46 -6.62 22.36
CA SER A 153 19.88 -6.95 22.09
C SER A 153 20.84 -6.06 22.87
N ASP A 154 20.58 -4.74 22.87
CA ASP A 154 21.56 -3.71 23.25
C ASP A 154 21.10 -2.84 24.45
N GLY A 155 19.88 -3.06 24.97
CA GLY A 155 19.34 -2.30 26.12
C GLY A 155 19.01 -0.83 25.83
N GLY A 156 18.86 -0.45 24.55
CA GLY A 156 18.40 0.89 24.14
C GLY A 156 16.97 1.21 24.59
N SER A 157 16.57 2.48 24.56
CA SER A 157 15.20 2.87 24.91
C SER A 157 14.25 2.64 23.73
N LEU A 158 13.16 1.91 23.98
CA LEU A 158 12.14 1.62 22.97
C LEU A 158 11.46 2.89 22.47
N GLU A 159 11.17 3.79 23.40
CA GLU A 159 10.52 5.07 23.15
C GLU A 159 11.32 5.96 22.19
N GLU A 160 12.65 5.99 22.29
CA GLU A 160 13.49 6.82 21.42
C GLU A 160 13.54 6.24 20.00
N CYS A 161 13.70 4.93 19.85
CA CYS A 161 13.69 4.27 18.55
C CYS A 161 12.35 4.43 17.81
N LEU A 162 11.23 4.40 18.53
CA LEU A 162 9.90 4.61 17.94
C LEU A 162 9.66 6.08 17.51
N ARG A 163 10.40 7.05 18.06
CA ARG A 163 10.27 8.48 17.76
C ARG A 163 11.14 8.98 16.60
N THR A 164 12.28 8.34 16.32
CA THR A 164 13.32 8.80 15.38
C THR A 164 13.16 8.23 13.99
#